data_AF-A0AAE3XA93-F1
#
_entry.id   AF-A0AAE3XA93-F1
#
_cell.length_a   1.000
_cell.length_b   1.000
_cell.length_c   1.000
_cell.angle_alpha   90.00
_cell.angle_beta   90.00
_cell.angle_gamma   90.00
#
_symmetry.space_group_name_H-M   'P 1'
#
loop_
_entity.id
_entity.type
_entity.pdbx_description
1 polymer ?
#
loop_
_entity_poly.entity_id
_entity_poly.type
_entity_poly.pdbx_seq_one_letter_code
_entity_poly.pdbx_strand_id
1 'polypeptide(L)'
;MNVLKAVLSAIAGLAAALIAYSAFFVRGDLGGVMGYLRARGALRRLREDGTPEQISAAQAQLHALGQQVGDPAFAGQMIPLALLVGTLVAGLVWWAFTRRQQGAPRLDIQERMVYRLAHRLGGHFTLDDLSARSPLTEEQARAATARLLDLGRLTRDGDTFRLS
;
A
#
# COMPACT_ATOMS: atom_id res chain seq x y z
N MET A 1 -9.84 -4.89 10.52
CA MET A 1 -8.49 -4.68 9.94
C MET A 1 -8.23 -5.54 8.68
N ASN A 2 -8.74 -6.77 8.59
CA ASN A 2 -8.51 -7.64 7.41
C ASN A 2 -9.29 -7.23 6.14
N VAL A 3 -10.49 -6.65 6.27
CA VAL A 3 -11.29 -6.20 5.12
C VAL A 3 -10.61 -5.09 4.33
N LEU A 4 -10.10 -4.05 5.00
CA LEU A 4 -9.41 -2.94 4.35
C LEU A 4 -8.14 -3.41 3.62
N LYS A 5 -7.40 -4.34 4.24
CA LYS A 5 -6.23 -4.98 3.63
C LYS A 5 -6.60 -5.80 2.39
N ALA A 6 -7.70 -6.56 2.44
CA ALA A 6 -8.19 -7.33 1.30
C ALA A 6 -8.59 -6.42 0.14
N VAL A 7 -9.36 -5.35 0.43
CA VAL A 7 -9.79 -4.37 -0.56
C VAL A 7 -8.58 -3.68 -1.22
N LEU A 8 -7.61 -3.20 -0.42
CA LEU A 8 -6.42 -2.54 -0.97
C LEU A 8 -5.55 -3.49 -1.81
N SER A 9 -5.40 -4.75 -1.38
CA SER A 9 -4.65 -5.76 -2.14
C SER A 9 -5.34 -6.10 -3.46
N ALA A 10 -6.68 -6.19 -3.45
CA ALA A 10 -7.47 -6.43 -4.65
C ALA A 10 -7.39 -5.25 -5.63
N ILE A 11 -7.50 -4.01 -5.15
CA ILE A 11 -7.34 -2.80 -5.99
C ILE A 11 -5.95 -2.77 -6.62
N ALA A 12 -4.90 -3.03 -5.83
CA ALA A 12 -3.53 -3.05 -6.33
C ALA A 12 -3.32 -4.14 -7.40
N GLY A 13 -3.88 -5.33 -7.19
CA GLY A 13 -3.82 -6.41 -8.18
C GLY A 13 -4.56 -6.11 -9.47
N LEU A 14 -5.78 -5.57 -9.37
CA LEU A 14 -6.57 -5.16 -10.55
C LEU A 14 -5.88 -4.04 -11.33
N ALA A 15 -5.32 -3.05 -10.64
CA ALA A 15 -4.55 -1.98 -11.27
C ALA A 15 -3.31 -2.55 -11.99
N ALA A 16 -2.58 -3.46 -11.35
CA ALA A 16 -1.42 -4.12 -11.98
C ALA A 16 -1.81 -4.95 -13.21
N ALA A 17 -2.93 -5.68 -13.15
CA ALA A 17 -3.44 -6.43 -14.30
C ALA A 17 -3.81 -5.50 -15.46
N LEU A 18 -4.46 -4.37 -15.18
CA LEU A 18 -4.79 -3.35 -16.21
C LEU A 18 -3.54 -2.75 -16.84
N ILE A 19 -2.51 -2.46 -16.03
CA ILE A 19 -1.22 -1.94 -16.53
C ILE A 19 -0.52 -2.99 -17.39
N ALA A 20 -0.47 -4.25 -16.96
CA ALA A 20 0.11 -5.36 -17.72
C ALA A 20 -0.63 -5.57 -19.05
N TYR A 21 -1.97 -5.59 -19.02
CA TYR A 21 -2.79 -5.66 -20.22
C TYR A 21 -2.50 -4.51 -21.18
N SER A 22 -2.39 -3.28 -20.67
CA SER A 22 -2.07 -2.10 -21.47
C SER A 22 -0.68 -2.21 -22.11
N ALA A 23 0.31 -2.74 -21.38
CA ALA A 23 1.64 -2.98 -21.91
C ALA A 23 1.65 -4.04 -23.03
N PHE A 24 0.87 -5.11 -22.88
CA PHE A 24 0.69 -6.13 -23.92
C PHE A 24 -0.06 -5.58 -25.13
N PHE A 25 -1.09 -4.74 -24.91
CA PHE A 25 -1.87 -4.12 -25.98
C PHE A 25 -1.02 -3.31 -26.94
N VAL A 26 0.00 -2.62 -26.42
CA VAL A 26 0.92 -1.83 -27.24
C VAL A 26 2.19 -2.61 -27.60
N ARG A 27 2.30 -3.89 -27.22
CA ARG A 27 3.51 -4.70 -27.41
C ARG A 27 4.79 -4.04 -26.87
N GLY A 28 4.67 -3.15 -25.89
CA GLY A 28 5.78 -2.35 -25.37
C GLY A 28 6.24 -1.18 -26.27
N ASP A 29 5.55 -0.85 -27.35
CA ASP A 29 5.90 0.26 -28.26
C ASP A 29 5.51 1.64 -27.70
N LEU A 30 6.27 2.08 -26.68
CA LEU A 30 6.10 3.41 -26.08
C LEU A 30 6.35 4.54 -27.09
N GLY A 31 7.18 4.31 -28.11
CA GLY A 31 7.44 5.28 -29.18
C GLY A 31 6.19 5.53 -30.02
N GLY A 32 5.49 4.45 -30.40
CA GLY A 32 4.20 4.49 -31.08
C GLY A 32 3.12 5.17 -30.24
N VAL A 33 3.04 4.90 -28.94
CA VAL A 33 2.11 5.61 -28.03
C VAL A 33 2.38 7.11 -28.03
N MET A 34 3.64 7.51 -27.90
CA MET A 34 4.00 8.94 -27.91
C MET A 34 3.70 9.60 -29.26
N GLY A 35 3.88 8.86 -30.37
CA GLY A 35 3.45 9.29 -31.71
C GLY A 35 1.94 9.51 -31.79
N TYR A 36 1.15 8.56 -31.29
CA TYR A 36 -0.31 8.66 -31.23
C TYR A 36 -0.77 9.83 -30.35
N LEU A 37 -0.18 10.02 -29.17
CA LEU A 37 -0.52 11.13 -28.27
C LEU A 37 -0.18 12.49 -28.88
N ARG A 38 0.96 12.58 -29.58
CA ARG A 38 1.35 13.80 -30.31
C ARG A 38 0.38 14.09 -31.46
N ALA A 39 0.00 13.09 -32.25
CA ALA A 39 -0.98 13.22 -33.32
C ALA A 39 -2.36 13.61 -32.80
N ARG A 40 -2.79 13.05 -31.66
CA ARG A 40 -4.03 13.42 -30.98
C ARG A 40 -4.01 14.87 -30.49
N GLY A 41 -2.87 15.34 -29.99
CA GLY A 41 -2.66 16.74 -29.61
C GLY A 41 -2.72 17.68 -30.82
N ALA A 42 -2.12 17.29 -31.95
CA ALA A 42 -2.18 18.05 -33.20
C ALA A 42 -3.61 18.13 -33.75
N LEU A 43 -4.37 17.02 -33.72
CA LEU A 43 -5.78 16.99 -34.11
C LEU A 43 -6.64 17.92 -33.25
N ARG A 44 -6.36 18.02 -31.94
CA ARG A 44 -7.08 18.95 -31.05
C ARG A 44 -6.89 20.40 -31.50
N ARG A 45 -5.66 20.80 -31.87
CA ARG A 45 -5.37 22.15 -32.39
C ARG A 45 -6.02 22.39 -33.76
N LEU A 46 -6.00 21.39 -34.63
CA LEU A 46 -6.67 21.47 -35.94
C LEU A 46 -8.20 21.57 -35.83
N ARG A 47 -8.81 21.08 -34.74
CA ARG A 47 -10.24 21.29 -34.49
C ARG A 47 -10.57 22.72 -34.06
N GLU A 48 -9.61 23.45 -33.53
CA GLU A 48 -9.78 24.83 -33.07
C GLU A 48 -9.62 25.80 -34.26
N ASP A 49 -8.57 25.61 -35.09
CA ASP A 49 -8.20 26.59 -36.14
C ASP A 49 -8.11 26.00 -37.58
N GLY A 50 -8.31 24.69 -37.75
CA GLY A 50 -8.05 24.00 -39.02
C GLY A 50 -9.24 23.94 -39.97
N THR A 51 -8.95 23.68 -41.25
CA THR A 51 -10.01 23.45 -42.25
C THR A 51 -10.63 22.05 -42.09
N PRO A 52 -11.89 21.85 -42.53
CA PRO A 52 -12.55 20.54 -42.44
C PRO A 52 -11.76 19.39 -43.10
N GLU A 53 -11.04 19.68 -44.18
CA GLU A 53 -10.17 18.71 -44.89
C GLU A 53 -8.92 18.35 -44.07
N GLN A 54 -8.33 19.32 -43.37
CA GLN A 54 -7.20 19.06 -42.48
C GLN A 54 -7.62 18.22 -41.26
N ILE A 55 -8.83 18.46 -40.74
CA ILE A 55 -9.39 17.70 -39.63
C ILE A 55 -9.66 16.25 -40.05
N SER A 56 -10.25 16.02 -41.23
CA SER A 56 -10.54 14.67 -41.72
C SER A 56 -9.26 13.88 -42.03
N ALA A 57 -8.28 14.52 -42.66
CA ALA A 57 -6.97 13.90 -42.92
C ALA A 57 -6.24 13.54 -41.61
N ALA A 58 -6.24 14.45 -40.62
CA ALA A 58 -5.65 14.20 -39.31
C ALA A 58 -6.38 13.10 -38.52
N GLN A 59 -7.71 12.98 -38.67
CA GLN A 59 -8.47 11.87 -38.10
C GLN A 59 -8.10 10.53 -38.75
N ALA A 60 -8.00 10.48 -40.08
CA ALA A 60 -7.58 9.28 -40.80
C ALA A 60 -6.16 8.84 -40.37
N GLN A 61 -5.23 9.78 -40.26
CA GLN A 61 -3.87 9.51 -39.77
C GLN A 61 -3.86 9.01 -38.32
N LEU A 62 -4.69 9.58 -37.45
CA LEU A 62 -4.81 9.14 -36.06
C LEU A 62 -5.39 7.71 -35.96
N HIS A 63 -6.38 7.37 -36.80
CA HIS A 63 -6.92 6.02 -36.88
C HIS A 63 -5.89 5.00 -37.36
N ALA A 64 -5.12 5.34 -38.40
CA ALA A 64 -4.04 4.49 -38.90
C ALA A 64 -2.96 4.24 -37.83
N LEU A 65 -2.54 5.29 -37.11
CA LEU A 65 -1.62 5.16 -35.99
C LEU A 65 -2.20 4.29 -34.86
N GLY A 66 -3.49 4.45 -34.55
CA GLY A 66 -4.17 3.63 -33.54
C GLY A 66 -4.17 2.13 -33.88
N GLN A 67 -4.38 1.79 -35.16
CA GLN A 67 -4.33 0.39 -35.63
C GLN A 67 -2.91 -0.18 -35.65
N GLN A 68 -1.90 0.65 -35.89
CA GLN A 68 -0.51 0.22 -35.92
C GLN A 68 0.04 -0.05 -34.50
N VAL A 69 -0.31 0.83 -33.56
CA VAL A 69 0.18 0.79 -32.18
C VAL A 69 -0.52 -0.30 -31.35
N GLY A 70 -1.81 -0.53 -31.58
CA GLY A 70 -2.59 -1.53 -30.85
C GLY A 70 -2.58 -2.92 -31.50
N ASP A 71 -2.37 -3.97 -30.71
CA ASP A 71 -2.63 -5.36 -31.09
C ASP A 71 -3.64 -6.01 -30.14
N PRO A 72 -4.95 -5.87 -30.44
CA PRO A 72 -6.00 -6.41 -29.58
C PRO A 72 -5.97 -7.94 -29.54
N ALA A 73 -5.51 -8.61 -30.59
CA ALA A 73 -5.46 -10.06 -30.65
C ALA A 73 -4.38 -10.61 -29.72
N PHE A 74 -3.19 -10.01 -29.76
CA PHE A 74 -2.11 -10.34 -28.85
C PHE A 74 -2.48 -10.01 -27.39
N ALA A 75 -3.08 -8.84 -27.15
CA ALA A 75 -3.54 -8.46 -25.81
C ALA A 75 -4.55 -9.46 -25.23
N GLY A 76 -5.49 -9.94 -26.05
CA GLY A 76 -6.48 -10.94 -25.68
C GLY A 76 -5.85 -12.27 -25.26
N GLN A 77 -4.82 -12.72 -25.97
CA GLN A 77 -4.08 -13.94 -25.63
C GLN A 77 -3.29 -13.80 -24.32
N MET A 78 -2.88 -12.58 -23.97
CA MET A 78 -2.10 -12.29 -22.75
C MET A 78 -2.97 -11.96 -21.53
N ILE A 79 -4.30 -11.99 -21.64
CA ILE A 79 -5.22 -11.83 -20.49
C ILE A 79 -4.85 -12.76 -19.32
N PRO A 80 -4.58 -14.07 -19.52
CA PRO A 80 -4.20 -14.96 -18.42
C PRO A 80 -2.92 -14.50 -17.72
N LEU A 81 -1.94 -14.00 -18.48
CA LEU A 81 -0.67 -13.52 -17.93
C LEU A 81 -0.86 -12.19 -17.18
N ALA A 82 -1.66 -11.26 -17.71
CA ALA A 82 -2.00 -10.02 -17.03
C ALA A 82 -2.72 -10.28 -15.69
N LEU A 83 -3.63 -11.26 -15.65
CA LEU A 83 -4.28 -11.69 -14.42
C LEU A 83 -3.28 -12.32 -13.44
N LEU A 84 -2.36 -13.16 -13.91
CA LEU A 84 -1.29 -13.72 -13.07
C LEU A 84 -0.43 -12.62 -12.43
N VAL A 85 -0.05 -11.60 -13.19
CA VAL A 85 0.68 -10.43 -12.66
C VAL A 85 -0.16 -9.70 -11.60
N GLY A 86 -1.46 -9.49 -11.87
CA GLY A 86 -2.36 -8.88 -10.90
C GLY A 86 -2.48 -9.68 -9.60
N THR A 87 -2.65 -11.01 -9.70
CA THR A 87 -2.72 -11.91 -8.54
C THR A 87 -1.40 -11.91 -7.76
N LEU A 88 -0.25 -11.93 -8.46
CA LEU A 88 1.07 -11.83 -7.84
C LEU A 88 1.20 -10.54 -7.04
N VAL A 89 0.85 -9.39 -7.63
CA VAL A 89 0.92 -8.09 -6.95
C VAL A 89 -0.03 -8.03 -5.76
N ALA A 90 -1.27 -8.52 -5.90
CA ALA A 90 -2.21 -8.61 -4.79
C ALA A 90 -1.64 -9.44 -3.63
N GLY A 91 -1.02 -10.59 -3.95
CA GLY A 91 -0.35 -11.46 -2.98
C GLY A 91 0.82 -10.76 -2.27
N LEU A 92 1.66 -10.04 -3.03
CA LEU A 92 2.79 -9.29 -2.48
C LEU A 92 2.34 -8.14 -1.55
N VAL A 93 1.32 -7.39 -1.95
CA VAL A 93 0.74 -6.32 -1.14
C VAL A 93 0.13 -6.90 0.14
N TRP A 94 -0.64 -7.98 0.01
CA TRP A 94 -1.20 -8.69 1.15
C TRP A 94 -0.10 -9.16 2.10
N TRP A 95 0.95 -9.80 1.58
CA TRP A 95 2.09 -10.27 2.35
C TRP A 95 2.83 -9.12 3.05
N ALA A 96 3.07 -8.01 2.36
CA ALA A 96 3.71 -6.83 2.95
C ALA A 96 2.91 -6.26 4.13
N PHE A 97 1.58 -6.21 4.02
CA PHE A 97 0.70 -5.83 5.12
C PHE A 97 0.72 -6.86 6.26
N THR A 98 0.75 -8.17 5.96
CA THR A 98 0.89 -9.22 7.00
C THR A 98 2.21 -9.07 7.75
N ARG A 99 3.33 -8.91 7.03
CA ARG A 99 4.67 -8.79 7.61
C ARG A 99 4.78 -7.55 8.48
N ARG A 100 4.15 -6.43 8.09
CA ARG A 100 4.06 -5.22 8.91
C ARG A 100 3.22 -5.40 10.17
N GLN A 101 2.20 -6.25 10.16
CA GLN A 101 1.45 -6.61 11.37
C GLN A 101 2.25 -7.53 12.31
N GLN A 102 3.15 -8.35 11.77
CA GLN A 102 4.03 -9.24 12.53
C GLN A 102 5.30 -8.55 13.06
N GLY A 103 5.62 -7.34 12.57
CA GLY A 103 6.78 -6.57 13.00
C GLY A 103 6.58 -5.95 14.38
N ALA A 104 6.83 -6.74 15.42
CA ALA A 104 6.75 -6.44 16.85
C ALA A 104 5.38 -5.88 17.31
N PRO A 105 4.76 -6.42 18.39
CA PRO A 105 3.62 -5.75 18.99
C PRO A 105 4.09 -4.32 19.30
N ARG A 106 3.50 -3.33 18.62
CA ARG A 106 3.70 -1.93 18.98
C ARG A 106 3.24 -1.85 20.41
N LEU A 107 4.20 -1.83 21.34
CA LEU A 107 3.93 -1.58 22.73
C LEU A 107 2.98 -0.39 22.75
N ASP A 108 1.80 -0.59 23.32
CA ASP A 108 0.79 0.45 23.43
C ASP A 108 1.47 1.70 24.02
N ILE A 109 0.99 2.90 23.73
CA ILE A 109 1.59 4.13 24.28
C ILE A 109 1.78 3.98 25.81
N GLN A 110 0.82 3.32 26.45
CA GLN A 110 0.83 2.95 27.86
C GLN A 110 1.99 2.00 28.21
N GLU A 111 2.20 0.92 27.46
CA GLU A 111 3.27 -0.05 27.72
C GLU A 111 4.66 0.57 27.49
N ARG A 112 4.81 1.47 26.51
CA ARG A 112 6.04 2.26 26.30
C ARG A 112 6.30 3.22 27.46
N MET A 113 5.26 3.80 28.05
CA MET A 113 5.38 4.64 29.24
C MET A 113 5.85 3.82 30.45
N VAL A 114 5.30 2.61 30.64
CA VAL A 114 5.77 1.68 31.68
C VAL A 114 7.24 1.33 31.49
N TYR A 115 7.65 0.93 30.27
CA TYR A 115 9.06 0.63 29.97
C TYR A 115 9.99 1.81 30.23
N ARG A 116 9.60 3.02 29.81
CA ARG A 116 10.41 4.23 30.00
C ARG A 116 10.58 4.55 31.48
N LEU A 117 9.53 4.41 32.28
CA LEU A 117 9.60 4.61 33.72
C LEU A 117 10.45 3.53 34.40
N ALA A 118 10.22 2.27 34.06
CA ALA A 118 10.98 1.15 34.59
C ALA A 118 12.48 1.31 34.34
N HIS A 119 12.90 1.73 33.14
CA HIS A 119 14.31 2.04 32.86
C HIS A 119 14.84 3.24 33.65
N ARG A 120 14.03 4.28 33.91
CA ARG A 120 14.43 5.42 34.75
C ARG A 120 14.62 5.04 36.22
N LEU A 121 13.91 4.02 36.69
CA LEU A 121 13.97 3.53 38.07
C LEU A 121 14.93 2.33 38.25
N GLY A 122 15.78 2.04 37.26
CA GLY A 122 16.75 0.95 37.37
C GLY A 122 16.13 -0.45 37.27
N GLY A 123 15.01 -0.57 36.57
CA GLY A 123 14.35 -1.84 36.26
C GLY A 123 13.34 -2.31 37.29
N HIS A 124 13.17 -1.61 38.41
CA HIS A 124 12.23 -1.95 39.49
C HIS A 124 11.27 -0.79 39.73
N PHE A 125 9.97 -1.06 39.85
CA PHE A 125 8.95 -0.03 40.09
C PHE A 125 7.69 -0.62 40.73
N THR A 126 6.88 0.22 41.37
CA THR A 126 5.55 -0.16 41.90
C THR A 126 4.43 0.42 41.03
N LEU A 127 3.18 -0.02 41.27
CA LEU A 127 2.01 0.61 40.64
C LEU A 127 1.83 2.07 41.08
N ASP A 128 2.21 2.40 42.32
CA ASP A 128 2.20 3.78 42.83
C ASP A 128 3.24 4.65 42.14
N ASP A 129 4.41 4.12 41.80
CA ASP A 129 5.40 4.86 41.01
C ASP A 129 4.86 5.20 39.61
N LEU A 130 4.07 4.30 39.02
CA LEU A 130 3.42 4.52 37.73
C LEU A 130 2.36 5.61 37.80
N SER A 131 1.49 5.60 38.81
CA SER A 131 0.44 6.62 38.97
C SER A 131 1.02 7.99 39.33
N ALA A 132 2.10 8.02 40.13
CA ALA A 132 2.74 9.27 40.57
C ALA A 132 3.63 9.92 39.49
N ARG A 133 4.27 9.14 38.63
CA ARG A 133 5.33 9.63 37.71
C ARG A 133 5.01 9.47 36.23
N SER A 134 3.87 8.88 35.89
CA SER A 134 3.38 8.73 34.52
C SER A 134 2.00 9.38 34.39
N PRO A 135 1.64 9.95 33.21
CA PRO A 135 0.29 10.47 32.97
C PRO A 135 -0.77 9.36 32.79
N LEU A 136 -0.56 8.17 33.36
CA LEU A 136 -1.46 7.03 33.25
C LEU A 136 -2.46 7.09 34.41
N THR A 137 -3.73 6.80 34.12
CA THR A 137 -4.69 6.54 35.19
C THR A 137 -4.37 5.20 35.86
N GLU A 138 -4.84 5.00 37.09
CA GLU A 138 -4.61 3.77 37.84
C GLU A 138 -5.10 2.51 37.08
N GLU A 139 -6.26 2.61 36.44
CA GLU A 139 -6.82 1.54 35.61
C GLU A 139 -5.93 1.23 34.40
N GLN A 140 -5.39 2.25 33.74
CA GLN A 140 -4.48 2.09 32.60
C GLN A 140 -3.13 1.50 33.02
N ALA A 141 -2.60 1.92 34.16
CA ALA A 141 -1.36 1.38 34.72
C ALA A 141 -1.52 -0.11 35.08
N ARG A 142 -2.66 -0.48 35.69
CA ARG A 142 -3.00 -1.88 36.02
C ARG A 142 -3.17 -2.73 34.76
N ALA A 143 -3.88 -2.23 33.75
CA ALA A 143 -4.07 -2.94 32.48
C ALA A 143 -2.75 -3.13 31.70
N ALA A 144 -1.90 -2.09 31.66
CA ALA A 144 -0.61 -2.16 30.96
C ALA A 144 0.39 -3.08 31.66
N THR A 145 0.48 -3.05 32.99
CA THR A 145 1.34 -3.95 33.75
C THR A 145 0.88 -5.40 33.68
N ALA A 146 -0.43 -5.67 33.75
CA ALA A 146 -0.99 -7.01 33.56
C ALA A 146 -0.63 -7.59 32.19
N ARG A 147 -0.83 -6.81 31.10
CA ARG A 147 -0.41 -7.24 29.76
C ARG A 147 1.09 -7.51 29.65
N LEU A 148 1.92 -6.68 30.28
CA LEU A 148 3.37 -6.88 30.26
C LEU A 148 3.84 -8.08 31.09
N LEU A 149 3.13 -8.43 32.17
CA LEU A 149 3.34 -9.68 32.90
C LEU A 149 2.95 -10.89 32.04
N ASP A 150 1.79 -10.85 31.38
CA ASP A 150 1.31 -11.94 30.50
C ASP A 150 2.27 -12.19 29.34
N LEU A 151 2.91 -11.13 28.83
CA LEU A 151 3.92 -11.21 27.78
C LEU A 151 5.31 -11.66 28.29
N GLY A 152 5.48 -11.93 29.59
CA GLY A 152 6.74 -12.33 30.22
C GLY A 152 7.80 -11.24 30.27
N ARG A 153 7.41 -9.98 30.02
CA ARG A 153 8.29 -8.81 29.94
C ARG A 153 8.52 -8.13 31.29
N LEU A 154 7.62 -8.39 32.24
CA LEU A 154 7.79 -8.04 33.64
C LEU A 154 7.77 -9.33 34.47
N THR A 155 8.41 -9.27 35.62
CA THR A 155 8.27 -10.24 36.71
C THR A 155 7.71 -9.52 37.93
N ARG A 156 6.75 -10.15 38.62
CA ARG A 156 6.21 -9.61 39.86
C ARG A 156 7.01 -10.16 41.04
N ASP A 157 7.51 -9.26 41.87
CA ASP A 157 8.21 -9.57 43.11
C ASP A 157 7.48 -8.84 44.26
N GLY A 158 6.51 -9.54 44.86
CA GLY A 158 5.58 -8.96 45.83
C GLY A 158 4.76 -7.79 45.26
N ASP A 159 4.96 -6.60 45.81
CA ASP A 159 4.32 -5.35 45.39
C ASP A 159 5.14 -4.57 44.34
N THR A 160 6.32 -5.08 43.98
CA THR A 160 7.19 -4.50 42.96
C THR A 160 7.15 -5.29 41.66
N PHE A 161 7.39 -4.58 40.55
CA PHE A 161 7.56 -5.14 39.23
C PHE A 161 9.00 -4.95 38.79
N ARG A 162 9.60 -5.99 38.24
CA ARG A 162 10.94 -5.98 37.66
C ARG A 162 10.89 -6.22 36.17
N LEU A 163 11.69 -5.49 35.40
CA LEU A 163 11.93 -5.80 34.00
C LEU A 163 12.67 -7.14 33.86
N SER A 164 12.13 -8.04 33.03
CA SER A 164 12.74 -9.33 32.69
C SER A 164 13.77 -9.20 31.57
#